data_AF-A0A670ZXS6-F1
#
_entry.id   AF-A0A670ZXS6-F1
#
_cell.length_a   1.000
_cell.length_b   1.000
_cell.length_c   1.000
_cell.angle_alpha   90.00
_cell.angle_beta   90.00
_cell.angle_gamma   90.00
#
_symmetry.space_group_name_H-M   'P 1'
#
loop_
_entity.id
_entity.type
_entity.pdbx_description
1 polymer ?
#
loop_
_entity_poly.entity_id
_entity_poly.type
_entity_poly.pdbx_seq_one_letter_code
_entity_poly.pdbx_strand_id
1 'polypeptide(L)'
;MMEAGLLEELQNFHRRYNQERVAENSQDYQQGIFQSIGFKEFHQFLVSEAQSPEEVRHQLLDQALQAFRTVTKRYARKQNKWVRNRFLRRPGTNVPPVFGLDVSDLSQWEESVWEPAAQVVESFLKGQKPPMEPLRLEPVPAEEKQSCHLCGLCSRVIIGDREWRAHLKSRSHLSLLKKSQRSAPLPPTQRLLQRRQTEGGGQ
;
A
#
# COMPACT_ATOMS: atom_id res chain seq x y z
N MET A 1 -11.02 -3.46 23.45
CA MET A 1 -11.28 -4.50 22.43
C MET A 1 -11.09 -5.89 23.00
N MET A 2 -9.88 -6.28 23.44
CA MET A 2 -9.67 -7.60 24.04
C MET A 2 -10.54 -7.82 25.29
N GLU A 3 -10.47 -6.90 26.25
CA GLU A 3 -11.32 -6.91 27.46
C GLU A 3 -12.82 -6.80 27.16
N ALA A 4 -13.19 -6.35 25.96
CA ALA A 4 -14.56 -6.19 25.54
C ALA A 4 -15.12 -7.42 24.79
N GLY A 5 -14.36 -8.53 24.74
CA GLY A 5 -14.85 -9.79 24.17
C GLY A 5 -14.39 -10.11 22.74
N LEU A 6 -13.36 -9.41 22.22
CA LEU A 6 -12.90 -9.63 20.83
C LEU A 6 -12.48 -11.08 20.58
N LEU A 7 -11.85 -11.75 21.55
CA LEU A 7 -11.35 -13.10 21.35
C LEU A 7 -12.51 -14.10 21.19
N GLU A 8 -13.53 -13.94 22.01
CA GLU A 8 -14.78 -14.70 21.98
C GLU A 8 -15.51 -14.49 20.65
N GLU A 9 -15.58 -13.24 20.16
CA GLU A 9 -16.15 -12.92 18.85
C GLU A 9 -15.40 -13.66 17.73
N LEU A 10 -14.08 -13.62 17.73
CA LEU A 10 -13.23 -14.27 16.72
C LEU A 10 -13.38 -15.81 16.75
N GLN A 11 -13.41 -16.40 17.94
CA GLN A 11 -13.64 -17.83 18.12
C GLN A 11 -15.04 -18.25 17.67
N ASN A 12 -16.07 -17.45 17.98
CA ASN A 12 -17.44 -17.69 17.54
C ASN A 12 -17.57 -17.62 16.02
N PHE A 13 -16.97 -16.60 15.41
CA PHE A 13 -16.94 -16.45 13.96
C PHE A 13 -16.17 -17.62 13.30
N HIS A 14 -15.02 -18.01 13.88
CA HIS A 14 -14.26 -19.15 13.39
C HIS A 14 -15.10 -20.43 13.38
N ARG A 15 -15.74 -20.75 14.51
CA ARG A 15 -16.59 -21.95 14.65
C ARG A 15 -17.76 -21.98 13.69
N ARG A 16 -18.46 -20.85 13.53
CA ARG A 16 -19.71 -20.80 12.75
C ARG A 16 -19.50 -20.70 11.25
N TYR A 17 -18.41 -20.07 10.80
CA TYR A 17 -18.26 -19.68 9.39
C TYR A 17 -16.92 -20.05 8.77
N ASN A 18 -15.87 -20.22 9.57
CA ASN A 18 -14.53 -20.42 9.05
C ASN A 18 -14.12 -21.89 9.02
N GLN A 19 -14.52 -22.69 10.03
CA GLN A 19 -14.09 -24.07 10.20
C GLN A 19 -14.30 -24.95 8.96
N GLU A 20 -15.51 -24.96 8.40
CA GLU A 20 -15.82 -25.71 7.17
C GLU A 20 -14.95 -25.24 6.00
N ARG A 21 -14.78 -23.92 5.84
CA ARG A 21 -13.95 -23.35 4.78
C ARG A 21 -12.46 -23.67 4.93
N VAL A 22 -11.94 -23.78 6.16
CA VAL A 22 -10.57 -24.23 6.41
C VAL A 22 -10.44 -25.69 5.97
N ALA A 23 -11.39 -26.53 6.37
CA ALA A 23 -11.39 -27.95 6.05
C ALA A 23 -11.44 -28.20 4.54
N GLU A 24 -12.18 -27.38 3.80
CA GLU A 24 -12.28 -27.42 2.34
C GLU A 24 -11.14 -26.67 1.61
N ASN A 25 -10.20 -26.07 2.34
CA ASN A 25 -9.14 -25.20 1.80
C ASN A 25 -9.68 -24.09 0.88
N SER A 26 -10.88 -23.58 1.17
CA SER A 26 -11.64 -22.62 0.34
C SER A 26 -11.65 -21.20 0.93
N GLN A 27 -10.65 -20.88 1.75
CA GLN A 27 -10.53 -19.60 2.45
C GLN A 27 -9.93 -18.53 1.54
N ASP A 28 -10.70 -17.47 1.26
CA ASP A 28 -10.19 -16.32 0.53
C ASP A 28 -10.15 -15.07 1.43
N TYR A 29 -8.96 -14.79 1.97
CA TYR A 29 -8.68 -13.59 2.77
C TYR A 29 -8.64 -12.29 1.97
N GLN A 30 -8.85 -12.36 0.66
CA GLN A 30 -8.94 -11.22 -0.23
C GLN A 30 -10.39 -10.84 -0.55
N GLN A 31 -11.40 -11.43 0.11
CA GLN A 31 -12.80 -11.12 -0.18
C GLN A 31 -13.67 -10.95 1.07
N GLY A 32 -14.64 -10.05 0.96
CA GLY A 32 -15.69 -9.85 1.96
C GLY A 32 -15.19 -9.62 3.38
N ILE A 33 -15.88 -10.24 4.35
CA ILE A 33 -15.59 -10.09 5.79
C ILE A 33 -14.19 -10.59 6.18
N PHE A 34 -13.59 -11.49 5.40
CA PHE A 34 -12.25 -12.02 5.66
C PHE A 34 -11.12 -10.98 5.45
N GLN A 35 -11.40 -9.87 4.77
CA GLN A 35 -10.44 -8.76 4.64
C GLN A 35 -10.30 -7.93 5.92
N SER A 36 -11.23 -8.06 6.87
CA SER A 36 -11.25 -7.30 8.13
C SER A 36 -9.94 -7.44 8.90
N ILE A 37 -9.53 -6.37 9.57
CA ILE A 37 -8.36 -6.37 10.45
C ILE A 37 -8.78 -7.01 11.78
N GLY A 38 -8.07 -8.04 12.22
CA GLY A 38 -8.42 -8.85 13.37
C GLY A 38 -8.50 -10.32 12.99
N PHE A 39 -9.36 -10.69 12.04
CA PHE A 39 -9.60 -12.11 11.79
C PHE A 39 -8.40 -12.85 11.18
N LYS A 40 -7.80 -12.29 10.11
CA LYS A 40 -6.64 -12.90 9.44
C LYS A 40 -5.38 -12.91 10.32
N GLU A 41 -5.20 -11.89 11.15
CA GLU A 41 -4.06 -11.80 12.07
C GLU A 41 -4.13 -12.88 13.16
N PHE A 42 -5.34 -13.28 13.56
CA PHE A 42 -5.57 -14.32 14.56
C PHE A 42 -5.80 -15.70 13.94
N HIS A 43 -5.72 -15.84 12.61
CA HIS A 43 -6.04 -17.10 11.92
C HIS A 43 -5.29 -18.29 12.52
N GLN A 44 -3.97 -18.19 12.66
CA GLN A 44 -3.12 -19.28 13.19
C GLN A 44 -3.50 -19.67 14.62
N PHE A 45 -3.85 -18.69 15.45
CA PHE A 45 -4.36 -18.95 16.80
C PHE A 45 -5.73 -19.65 16.76
N LEU A 46 -6.63 -19.23 15.86
CA LEU A 46 -8.00 -19.76 15.77
C LEU A 46 -8.05 -21.19 15.20
N VAL A 47 -7.16 -21.53 14.26
CA VAL A 47 -7.05 -22.90 13.71
C VAL A 47 -6.20 -23.82 14.57
N SER A 48 -5.47 -23.29 15.56
CA SER A 48 -4.67 -24.12 16.46
C SER A 48 -5.57 -25.09 17.21
N GLU A 49 -5.16 -26.35 17.28
CA GLU A 49 -5.95 -27.38 17.95
C GLU A 49 -6.04 -27.08 19.44
N ALA A 50 -7.21 -27.34 20.05
CA ALA A 50 -7.41 -27.19 21.48
C ALA A 50 -6.44 -28.03 22.34
N GLN A 51 -5.84 -29.08 21.74
CA GLN A 51 -4.88 -29.98 22.35
C GLN A 51 -3.42 -29.49 22.24
N SER A 52 -3.18 -28.36 21.56
CA SER A 52 -1.85 -27.75 21.47
C SER A 52 -1.36 -27.36 22.88
N PRO A 53 -0.06 -27.49 23.18
CA PRO A 53 0.51 -27.03 24.44
C PRO A 53 0.13 -25.58 24.73
N GLU A 54 -0.17 -25.28 25.98
CA GLU A 54 -0.61 -23.96 26.41
C GLU A 54 0.39 -22.87 26.03
N GLU A 55 1.69 -23.18 26.13
CA GLU A 55 2.78 -22.28 25.75
C GLU A 55 2.74 -21.92 24.26
N VAL A 56 2.43 -22.90 23.40
CA VAL A 56 2.33 -22.67 21.95
C VAL A 56 1.13 -21.78 21.64
N ARG A 57 -0.02 -22.05 22.28
CA ARG A 57 -1.23 -21.23 22.10
C ARG A 57 -1.01 -19.79 22.57
N HIS A 58 -0.32 -19.59 23.68
CA HIS A 58 0.02 -18.25 24.17
C HIS A 58 0.94 -17.51 23.19
N GLN A 59 1.96 -18.19 22.65
CA GLN A 59 2.86 -17.60 21.65
C GLN A 59 2.12 -17.18 20.38
N LEU A 60 1.20 -18.01 19.88
CA LEU A 60 0.38 -17.67 18.71
C LEU A 60 -0.53 -16.47 18.98
N LEU A 61 -1.09 -16.37 20.19
CA LEU A 61 -1.91 -15.22 20.58
C LEU A 61 -1.09 -13.92 20.63
N ASP A 62 0.10 -13.96 21.21
CA ASP A 62 1.00 -12.80 21.26
C ASP A 62 1.40 -12.32 19.86
N GLN A 63 1.75 -13.27 18.97
CA GLN A 63 2.07 -12.97 17.58
C GLN A 63 0.87 -12.35 16.86
N ALA A 64 -0.33 -12.89 17.06
CA ALA A 64 -1.57 -12.35 16.50
C ALA A 64 -1.84 -10.93 16.98
N LEU A 65 -1.65 -10.65 18.27
CA LEU A 65 -1.82 -9.31 18.85
C LEU A 65 -0.81 -8.29 18.28
N GLN A 66 0.44 -8.69 18.09
CA GLN A 66 1.46 -7.84 17.48
C GLN A 66 1.16 -7.54 16.01
N ALA A 67 0.74 -8.57 15.26
CA ALA A 67 0.32 -8.42 13.87
C ALA A 67 -0.90 -7.49 13.76
N PHE A 68 -1.91 -7.69 14.60
CA PHE A 68 -3.11 -6.87 14.68
C PHE A 68 -2.78 -5.40 14.93
N ARG A 69 -1.98 -5.10 15.95
CA ARG A 69 -1.52 -3.72 16.25
C ARG A 69 -0.80 -3.09 15.07
N THR A 70 0.06 -3.86 14.39
CA THR A 70 0.85 -3.38 13.25
C THR A 70 -0.04 -3.07 12.05
N VAL A 71 -0.98 -3.95 11.72
CA VAL A 71 -1.90 -3.76 10.59
C VAL A 71 -2.86 -2.60 10.85
N THR A 72 -3.36 -2.44 12.07
CA THR A 72 -4.18 -1.27 12.47
C THR A 72 -3.41 0.04 12.31
N LYS A 73 -2.15 0.10 12.76
CA LYS A 73 -1.29 1.29 12.55
C LYS A 73 -1.04 1.58 11.07
N ARG A 74 -0.76 0.54 10.26
CA ARG A 74 -0.57 0.67 8.81
C ARG A 74 -1.84 1.16 8.12
N TYR A 75 -3.00 0.67 8.57
CA TYR A 75 -4.30 1.07 8.04
C TYR A 75 -4.58 2.55 8.32
N ALA A 76 -4.41 3.01 9.56
CA ALA A 76 -4.56 4.43 9.91
C ALA A 76 -3.65 5.33 9.06
N ARG A 77 -2.38 4.96 8.87
CA ARG A 77 -1.45 5.68 7.98
C ARG A 77 -1.92 5.70 6.53
N LYS A 78 -2.47 4.57 6.04
CA LYS A 78 -3.01 4.47 4.68
C LYS A 78 -4.25 5.34 4.50
N GLN A 79 -5.14 5.39 5.49
CA GLN A 79 -6.32 6.27 5.50
C GLN A 79 -5.89 7.74 5.44
N ASN A 80 -4.99 8.17 6.34
CA ASN A 80 -4.48 9.55 6.34
C ASN A 80 -3.82 9.92 5.00
N LYS A 81 -3.01 9.01 4.44
CA LYS A 81 -2.41 9.20 3.12
C LYS A 81 -3.47 9.29 2.02
N TRP A 82 -4.49 8.44 2.06
CA TRP A 82 -5.57 8.44 1.07
C TRP A 82 -6.39 9.72 1.13
N VAL A 83 -6.83 10.14 2.33
CA VAL A 83 -7.59 11.39 2.53
C VAL A 83 -6.78 12.59 2.03
N ARG A 84 -5.53 12.72 2.49
CA ARG A 84 -4.64 13.81 2.05
C ARG A 84 -4.45 13.81 0.53
N ASN A 85 -4.20 12.65 -0.07
CA ASN A 85 -3.98 12.56 -1.51
C ASN A 85 -5.25 12.86 -2.32
N ARG A 86 -6.40 12.35 -1.88
CA ARG A 86 -7.69 12.46 -2.57
C ARG A 86 -8.27 13.86 -2.49
N PHE A 87 -8.19 14.48 -1.33
CA PHE A 87 -8.86 15.75 -1.08
C PHE A 87 -7.93 16.96 -1.12
N LEU A 88 -6.66 16.84 -0.70
CA LEU A 88 -5.76 17.99 -0.58
C LEU A 88 -4.73 18.07 -1.71
N ARG A 89 -4.19 16.94 -2.17
CA ARG A 89 -3.18 16.94 -3.24
C ARG A 89 -3.80 16.95 -4.63
N ARG A 90 -4.67 15.99 -4.96
CA ARG A 90 -5.25 15.86 -6.30
C ARG A 90 -6.76 16.09 -6.25
N PRO A 91 -7.22 17.28 -5.87
CA PRO A 91 -8.64 17.55 -5.87
C PRO A 91 -9.14 17.41 -7.30
N GLY A 92 -10.08 16.49 -7.53
CA GLY A 92 -10.84 16.48 -8.78
C GLY A 92 -11.64 17.78 -8.91
N THR A 93 -12.30 17.97 -10.05
CA THR A 93 -13.07 19.20 -10.35
C THR A 93 -14.18 19.52 -9.34
N ASN A 94 -14.62 18.56 -8.53
CA ASN A 94 -15.75 18.69 -7.59
C ASN A 94 -15.40 18.27 -6.16
N VAL A 95 -14.21 18.62 -5.67
CA VAL A 95 -13.83 18.28 -4.29
C VAL A 95 -14.30 19.38 -3.32
N PRO A 96 -15.10 19.05 -2.30
CA PRO A 96 -15.59 20.04 -1.34
C PRO A 96 -14.44 20.60 -0.49
N PRO A 97 -14.58 21.81 0.06
CA PRO A 97 -13.67 22.32 1.08
C PRO A 97 -13.56 21.34 2.24
N VAL A 98 -12.34 21.08 2.69
CA VAL A 98 -12.06 20.15 3.80
C VAL A 98 -11.66 20.97 5.01
N PHE A 99 -12.32 20.76 6.14
CA PHE A 99 -11.98 21.40 7.40
C PHE A 99 -11.26 20.40 8.30
N GLY A 100 -10.13 20.80 8.86
CA GLY A 100 -9.33 19.97 9.76
C GLY A 100 -9.72 20.22 11.20
N LEU A 101 -10.03 19.16 11.95
CA LEU A 101 -10.30 19.21 13.38
C LEU A 101 -9.15 18.52 14.11
N ASP A 102 -8.67 19.10 15.21
CA ASP A 102 -7.59 18.53 15.98
C ASP A 102 -8.14 17.55 17.02
N VAL A 103 -7.69 16.30 16.95
CA VAL A 103 -8.09 15.22 17.87
C VAL A 103 -6.90 14.73 18.70
N SER A 104 -5.83 15.52 18.79
CA SER A 104 -4.59 15.13 19.49
C SER A 104 -4.80 15.00 21.00
N ASP A 105 -5.64 15.86 21.59
CA ASP A 105 -6.01 15.82 23.01
C ASP A 105 -7.53 15.66 23.17
N LEU A 106 -7.93 14.50 23.68
CA LEU A 106 -9.35 14.17 23.87
C LEU A 106 -9.99 14.93 25.05
N SER A 107 -9.19 15.50 25.95
CA SER A 107 -9.72 16.29 27.07
C SER A 107 -10.28 17.64 26.61
N GLN A 108 -9.83 18.14 25.45
CA GLN A 108 -10.28 19.39 24.83
C GLN A 108 -11.26 19.13 23.68
N TRP A 109 -11.96 17.99 23.69
CA TRP A 109 -12.83 17.57 22.59
C TRP A 109 -13.88 18.63 22.24
N GLU A 110 -14.46 19.25 23.26
CA GLU A 110 -15.52 20.23 23.09
C GLU A 110 -15.02 21.43 22.26
N GLU A 111 -13.90 22.03 22.67
CA GLU A 111 -13.35 23.23 22.03
C GLU A 111 -12.60 22.94 20.73
N SER A 112 -11.92 21.80 20.63
CA SER A 112 -11.04 21.47 19.48
C SER A 112 -11.74 20.74 18.34
N VAL A 113 -12.86 20.05 18.62
CA VAL A 113 -13.57 19.21 17.64
C VAL A 113 -15.03 19.60 17.51
N TRP A 114 -15.80 19.57 18.60
CA TRP A 114 -17.25 19.70 18.53
C TRP A 114 -17.70 21.11 18.14
N GLU A 115 -17.31 22.13 18.92
CA GLU A 115 -17.65 23.53 18.65
C GLU A 115 -17.27 23.97 17.22
N PRO A 116 -16.03 23.78 16.74
CA PRO A 116 -15.67 24.16 15.39
C PRO A 116 -16.44 23.38 14.32
N ALA A 117 -16.69 22.08 14.52
CA ALA A 117 -17.48 21.29 13.57
C ALA A 117 -18.93 21.78 13.48
N ALA A 118 -19.56 22.01 14.62
CA ALA A 118 -20.93 22.52 14.71
C ALA A 118 -21.04 23.90 14.03
N GLN A 119 -20.09 24.80 14.30
CA GLN A 119 -20.05 26.12 13.65
C GLN A 119 -19.91 26.03 12.13
N VAL A 120 -19.04 25.15 11.63
CA VAL A 120 -18.87 24.94 10.17
C VAL A 120 -20.18 24.48 9.54
N VAL A 121 -20.87 23.51 10.16
CA VAL A 121 -22.16 23.00 9.66
C VAL A 121 -23.24 24.07 9.74
N GLU A 122 -23.35 24.80 10.84
CA GLU A 122 -24.32 25.88 10.99
C GLU A 122 -24.13 26.99 9.96
N SER A 123 -22.89 27.46 9.77
CA SER A 123 -22.60 28.47 8.75
C SER A 123 -22.96 27.97 7.37
N PHE A 124 -22.65 26.71 7.05
CA PHE A 124 -23.02 26.09 5.78
C PHE A 124 -24.55 26.07 5.58
N LEU A 125 -25.32 25.64 6.58
CA LEU A 125 -26.78 25.61 6.53
C LEU A 125 -27.41 27.01 6.37
N LYS A 126 -26.77 28.03 6.95
CA LYS A 126 -27.18 29.44 6.84
C LYS A 126 -26.70 30.12 5.55
N GLY A 127 -25.93 29.44 4.69
CA GLY A 127 -25.32 30.02 3.49
C GLY A 127 -24.22 31.05 3.79
N GLN A 128 -23.65 31.01 5.01
CA GLN A 128 -22.61 31.91 5.48
C GLN A 128 -21.24 31.24 5.35
N LYS A 129 -20.18 32.05 5.23
CA LYS A 129 -18.81 31.54 5.27
C LYS A 129 -18.47 31.15 6.72
N PRO A 130 -18.00 29.92 6.99
CA PRO A 130 -17.59 29.54 8.32
C PRO A 130 -16.37 30.34 8.81
N PRO A 131 -16.23 30.58 10.13
CA PRO A 131 -15.09 31.30 10.69
C PRO A 131 -13.78 30.52 10.56
N MET A 132 -13.86 29.19 10.54
CA MET A 132 -12.72 28.32 10.26
C MET A 132 -12.40 28.34 8.76
N GLU A 133 -11.12 28.46 8.42
CA GLU A 133 -10.66 28.31 7.04
C GLU A 133 -10.46 26.83 6.67
N PRO A 134 -10.81 26.43 5.44
CA PRO A 134 -10.55 25.08 4.98
C PRO A 134 -9.05 24.82 4.84
N LEU A 135 -8.67 23.55 4.95
CA LEU A 135 -7.32 23.07 4.72
C LEU A 135 -6.85 23.45 3.32
N ARG A 136 -5.62 23.99 3.26
CA ARG A 136 -5.01 24.40 2.01
C ARG A 136 -4.72 23.19 1.13
N LEU A 137 -5.04 23.32 -0.15
CA LEU A 137 -4.61 22.37 -1.16
C LEU A 137 -3.08 22.37 -1.25
N GLU A 138 -2.52 21.18 -1.35
CA GLU A 138 -1.10 21.02 -1.55
C GLU A 138 -0.74 21.25 -3.01
N PRO A 139 0.34 21.99 -3.30
CA PRO A 139 0.80 22.15 -4.67
C PRO A 139 1.13 20.78 -5.26
N VAL A 140 0.45 20.41 -6.34
CA VAL A 140 0.82 19.24 -7.15
C VAL A 140 2.06 19.62 -7.94
N PRO A 141 3.18 18.89 -7.80
CA PRO A 141 4.31 19.08 -8.71
C PRO A 141 3.81 18.85 -10.15
N ALA A 142 4.02 19.81 -11.04
CA ALA A 142 3.62 19.73 -12.45
C ALA A 142 4.14 18.48 -13.19
N GLU A 143 5.14 17.82 -12.62
CA GLU A 143 5.84 16.63 -13.11
C GLU A 143 5.08 15.31 -12.87
N GLU A 144 3.99 15.29 -12.09
CA GLU A 144 3.21 14.05 -11.85
C GLU A 144 2.11 13.80 -12.89
N LYS A 145 2.34 14.14 -14.17
CA LYS A 145 1.56 13.50 -15.24
C LYS A 145 1.84 12.00 -15.13
N GLN A 146 0.80 11.17 -15.14
CA GLN A 146 0.91 9.70 -15.14
C GLN A 146 1.52 9.22 -16.46
N SER A 147 2.79 9.53 -16.69
CA SER A 147 3.56 9.04 -17.83
C SER A 147 3.66 7.53 -17.72
N CYS A 148 3.35 6.85 -18.82
CA CYS A 148 3.42 5.40 -18.90
C CYS A 148 4.67 5.03 -19.68
N HIS A 149 5.62 4.36 -19.04
CA HIS A 149 6.87 3.92 -19.65
C HIS A 149 6.89 2.41 -19.78
N LEU A 150 7.29 1.89 -20.94
CA LEU A 150 7.48 0.46 -21.17
C LEU A 150 8.98 0.14 -21.20
N CYS A 151 9.46 -0.68 -20.27
CA CYS A 151 10.80 -1.25 -20.37
C CYS A 151 10.78 -2.50 -21.24
N GLY A 152 11.34 -2.45 -22.45
CA GLY A 152 11.46 -3.62 -23.32
C GLY A 152 12.32 -4.75 -22.72
N LEU A 153 13.38 -4.42 -21.99
CA LEU A 153 14.29 -5.42 -21.39
C LEU A 153 13.67 -6.17 -20.21
N CYS A 154 12.81 -5.50 -19.45
CA CYS A 154 12.13 -6.10 -18.31
C CYS A 154 10.70 -6.55 -18.63
N SER A 155 10.18 -6.21 -19.82
CA SER A 155 8.78 -6.40 -20.22
C SER A 155 7.81 -5.91 -19.14
N ARG A 156 8.05 -4.70 -18.62
CA ARG A 156 7.26 -4.10 -17.53
C ARG A 156 6.79 -2.70 -17.90
N VAL A 157 5.52 -2.44 -17.60
CA VAL A 157 4.91 -1.11 -17.64
C VAL A 157 5.16 -0.42 -16.31
N ILE A 158 5.66 0.82 -16.36
CA ILE A 158 6.02 1.63 -15.20
C ILE A 158 5.34 2.98 -15.34
N ILE A 159 4.52 3.33 -14.34
CA ILE A 159 3.76 4.57 -14.34
C ILE A 159 4.51 5.59 -13.47
N GLY A 160 4.83 6.75 -14.05
CA GLY A 160 5.50 7.87 -13.41
C GLY A 160 6.99 7.97 -13.78
N ASP A 161 7.45 9.19 -14.04
CA ASP A 161 8.85 9.47 -14.41
C ASP A 161 9.83 9.18 -13.27
N ARG A 162 9.38 9.32 -12.02
CA ARG A 162 10.23 9.01 -10.85
C ARG A 162 10.44 7.50 -10.73
N GLU A 163 9.36 6.73 -10.83
CA GLU A 163 9.36 5.27 -10.81
C GLU A 163 10.17 4.72 -11.99
N TRP A 164 10.04 5.33 -13.17
CA TRP A 164 10.85 5.00 -14.34
C TRP A 164 12.34 5.22 -14.10
N ARG A 165 12.74 6.40 -13.59
CA ARG A 165 14.14 6.70 -13.24
C ARG A 165 14.69 5.74 -12.18
N ALA A 166 13.89 5.39 -11.18
CA ALA A 166 14.28 4.42 -10.15
C ALA A 166 14.44 3.01 -10.75
N HIS A 167 13.55 2.60 -11.64
CA HIS A 167 13.63 1.33 -12.35
C HIS A 167 14.92 1.17 -13.15
N LEU A 168 15.30 2.19 -13.93
CA LEU A 168 16.54 2.17 -14.73
C LEU A 168 17.80 1.96 -13.87
N LYS A 169 17.78 2.42 -12.61
CA LYS A 169 18.87 2.25 -11.64
C LYS A 169 18.75 0.97 -10.81
N SER A 170 17.68 0.20 -10.97
CA SER A 170 17.43 -0.99 -10.16
C SER A 170 18.41 -2.12 -10.50
N ARG A 171 18.82 -2.89 -9.49
CA ARG A 171 19.73 -4.05 -9.67
C ARG A 171 19.20 -5.05 -10.70
N SER A 172 17.89 -5.25 -10.73
CA SER A 172 17.22 -6.16 -11.67
C SER A 172 17.39 -5.68 -13.12
N HIS A 173 17.10 -4.41 -13.39
CA HIS A 173 17.24 -3.81 -14.73
C HIS A 173 18.70 -3.81 -15.20
N LEU A 174 19.63 -3.39 -14.34
CA LEU A 174 21.06 -3.35 -14.64
C LEU A 174 21.64 -4.75 -14.93
N SER A 175 21.14 -5.80 -14.25
CA SER A 175 21.55 -7.18 -14.49
C SER A 175 21.10 -7.67 -15.88
N LEU A 176 19.86 -7.38 -16.27
CA LEU A 176 19.32 -7.73 -17.59
C LEU A 176 20.02 -6.95 -18.71
N LEU A 177 20.31 -5.66 -18.50
CA LEU A 177 21.12 -4.85 -19.41
C LEU A 177 22.50 -5.49 -19.66
N LYS A 178 23.22 -5.88 -18.60
CA LYS A 178 24.53 -6.53 -18.73
C LYS A 178 24.46 -7.86 -19.47
N LYS A 179 23.40 -8.66 -19.25
CA LYS A 179 23.19 -9.91 -20.00
C LYS A 179 22.93 -9.64 -21.48
N SER A 180 22.06 -8.68 -21.79
CA SER A 180 21.75 -8.28 -23.16
C SER A 180 22.96 -7.79 -23.95
N GLN A 181 23.88 -7.07 -23.29
CA GLN A 181 25.12 -6.59 -23.92
C GLN A 181 26.11 -7.72 -24.21
N ARG A 182 26.12 -8.79 -23.41
CA ARG A 182 26.97 -9.98 -23.64
C ARG A 182 26.44 -10.87 -24.77
N SER A 183 25.13 -10.85 -25.02
CA SER A 183 24.48 -11.62 -26.08
C SER A 183 24.33 -10.86 -27.40
N ALA A 184 24.73 -9.59 -27.47
CA ALA A 184 24.67 -8.80 -28.70
C ALA A 184 25.80 -9.21 -29.67
N PRO A 185 25.50 -9.59 -30.93
CA PRO A 185 26.53 -9.87 -31.93
C PRO A 185 27.36 -8.61 -32.22
N LEU A 186 28.69 -8.75 -32.30
CA LEU A 186 29.60 -7.65 -32.63
C LEU A 186 29.23 -6.96 -33.95
N PRO A 187 29.37 -5.62 -34.05
CA PRO A 187 29.07 -4.89 -35.28
C PRO A 187 30.00 -5.31 -36.44
N PRO A 188 29.56 -5.16 -37.71
CA PRO A 188 30.24 -5.75 -38.88
C PRO A 188 31.65 -5.21 -39.15
N THR A 189 32.02 -4.08 -38.54
CA THR A 189 33.23 -3.32 -38.86
C THR A 189 34.53 -3.97 -38.39
N GLN A 190 34.50 -5.02 -37.56
CA GLN A 190 35.71 -5.78 -37.19
C GLN A 190 35.96 -7.06 -38.01
N ARG A 191 35.03 -7.47 -38.90
CA ARG A 191 35.24 -8.67 -39.74
C ARG A 191 36.18 -8.46 -40.93
N LEU A 192 36.47 -7.21 -41.30
CA LEU A 192 37.27 -6.89 -42.51
C LEU A 192 38.78 -6.78 -42.26
N LEU A 193 39.23 -6.70 -41.00
CA LEU A 193 40.67 -6.66 -40.67
C LEU A 193 41.32 -8.05 -40.59
N GLN A 194 40.54 -9.13 -40.48
CA GLN A 194 41.07 -10.51 -40.47
C GLN A 194 41.17 -11.16 -41.85
N ARG A 195 40.49 -10.63 -42.88
CA ARG A 195 40.59 -11.15 -44.26
C ARG A 195 41.75 -10.60 -45.08
N ARG A 196 42.34 -9.45 -44.70
CA ARG A 196 43.50 -8.89 -45.41
C ARG A 196 44.86 -9.51 -45.05
N GLN A 197 44.94 -10.36 -44.03
CA GLN A 197 46.21 -11.01 -43.61
C GLN A 197 46.42 -12.40 -44.21
N THR A 198 45.47 -12.94 -44.98
CA THR A 198 45.55 -14.32 -45.54
C THR A 198 45.78 -14.39 -47.05
N GLU A 199 45.79 -13.26 -47.77
CA GLU A 199 45.94 -13.23 -49.24
C GLU A 199 47.25 -12.57 -49.74
N GLY A 200 48.22 -12.30 -48.85
CA GLY A 200 49.44 -11.55 -49.17
C GLY A 200 50.76 -12.34 -49.01
N GLY A 201 50.78 -13.63 -49.32
CA GLY A 201 51.98 -14.47 -49.19
C GLY A 201 52.05 -15.55 -50.24
N GLY A 202 52.22 -15.15 -51.50
CA GLY A 202 52.35 -16.05 -52.65
C GLY A 202 53.26 -15.47 -53.72
N GLN A 203 54.57 -15.53 -53.47
CA GLN A 203 55.64 -15.77 -54.44
C GLN A 203 56.96 -16.00 -53.70
#